data_AF-A0A497QRP9-F1
#
_entry.id   AF-A0A497QRP9-F1
#
_cell.length_a   1.000
_cell.length_b   1.000
_cell.length_c   1.000
_cell.angle_alpha   90.00
_cell.angle_beta   90.00
_cell.angle_gamma   90.00
#
_symmetry.space_group_name_H-M   'P 1'
#
loop_
_entity.id
_entity.type
_entity.pdbx_description
1 polymer ?
#
loop_
_entity_poly.entity_id
_entity_poly.type
_entity_poly.pdbx_seq_one_letter_code
_entity_poly.pdbx_strand_id
1 'polypeptide(L)'
;MNKTEHNRVVKAIKVWAETNDIDLTDTNFYTPKEWKDRGGEEYCLNAELMATTEGELNHILNMYNGYELHTSFFNLMDTLGYWFEMGTSWYFGIYKN
;
A
#
# COMPACT_ATOMS: atom_id res chain seq x y z
N MET A 1 -0.37 -11.77 8.14
CA MET A 1 -1.38 -11.99 7.08
C MET A 1 -1.10 -13.31 6.38
N ASN A 2 -2.11 -14.13 6.10
CA ASN A 2 -1.92 -15.37 5.33
C ASN A 2 -1.93 -15.09 3.81
N LYS A 3 -1.49 -16.05 2.99
CA LYS A 3 -1.38 -15.88 1.53
C LYS A 3 -2.70 -15.52 0.85
N THR A 4 -3.82 -16.09 1.31
CA THR A 4 -5.14 -15.80 0.75
C THR A 4 -5.52 -14.34 0.99
N GLU A 5 -5.31 -13.87 2.21
CA GLU A 5 -5.62 -12.50 2.61
C GLU A 5 -4.69 -11.49 1.93
N HIS A 6 -3.40 -11.82 1.79
CA HIS A 6 -2.43 -11.06 1.00
C HIS A 6 -2.93 -10.84 -0.42
N ASN A 7 -3.33 -11.92 -1.10
CA ASN A 7 -3.83 -11.84 -2.46
C ASN A 7 -5.15 -11.06 -2.54
N ARG A 8 -6.01 -11.13 -1.52
CA ARG A 8 -7.25 -10.36 -1.45
C ARG A 8 -6.96 -8.86 -1.39
N VAL A 9 -6.09 -8.43 -0.49
CA VAL A 9 -5.74 -7.01 -0.30
C VAL A 9 -5.02 -6.45 -1.54
N VAL A 10 -3.99 -7.14 -2.03
CA VAL A 10 -3.27 -6.71 -3.24
C VAL A 10 -4.19 -6.62 -4.46
N LYS A 11 -5.11 -7.58 -4.63
CA LYS A 11 -6.10 -7.52 -5.71
C LYS A 11 -7.03 -6.32 -5.55
N ALA A 12 -7.50 -6.01 -4.34
CA ALA A 12 -8.37 -4.88 -4.10
C ALA A 12 -7.69 -3.53 -4.42
N ILE A 13 -6.41 -3.38 -4.07
CA ILE A 13 -5.60 -2.20 -4.41
C ILE A 13 -5.48 -2.06 -5.94
N LYS A 14 -5.18 -3.15 -6.65
CA LYS A 14 -5.08 -3.14 -8.11
C LYS A 14 -6.40 -2.75 -8.79
N VAL A 15 -7.51 -3.33 -8.35
CA VAL A 15 -8.85 -3.01 -8.87
C VAL A 15 -9.21 -1.54 -8.60
N TRP A 16 -8.89 -1.02 -7.41
CA TRP A 16 -9.11 0.38 -7.10
C TRP A 16 -8.26 1.29 -7.99
N ALA A 17 -6.99 0.96 -8.21
CA ALA A 17 -6.13 1.74 -9.09
C ALA A 17 -6.64 1.74 -10.54
N GLU A 18 -7.00 0.57 -11.07
CA GLU A 18 -7.62 0.43 -12.40
C GLU A 18 -8.92 1.24 -12.53
N THR A 19 -9.75 1.28 -11.48
CA THR A 19 -11.02 2.03 -11.48
C THR A 19 -10.81 3.55 -11.52
N ASN A 20 -9.66 4.03 -11.05
CA ASN A 20 -9.32 5.45 -10.97
C ASN A 20 -8.25 5.86 -11.99
N ASP A 21 -7.97 5.01 -13.00
CA ASP A 21 -6.93 5.24 -14.01
C ASP A 21 -5.53 5.52 -13.43
N ILE A 22 -5.18 4.84 -12.33
CA ILE A 22 -3.88 5.00 -11.63
C ILE A 22 -2.89 3.93 -12.10
N ASP A 23 -1.71 4.35 -12.55
CA ASP A 23 -0.62 3.44 -12.89
C ASP A 23 0.10 2.90 -11.64
N LEU A 24 0.24 1.57 -11.59
CA LEU A 24 0.93 0.84 -10.53
C LEU A 24 2.22 0.17 -11.01
N THR A 25 2.72 0.49 -12.22
CA THR A 25 3.92 -0.14 -12.80
C THR A 25 5.13 -0.05 -11.87
N ASP A 26 5.29 1.06 -11.14
CA ASP A 26 6.37 1.27 -10.17
C ASP A 26 5.99 0.89 -8.72
N THR A 27 4.89 0.13 -8.54
CA THR A 27 4.44 -0.33 -7.23
C THR A 27 4.68 -1.82 -7.04
N ASN A 28 5.39 -2.18 -5.97
CA ASN A 28 5.68 -3.57 -5.62
C ASN A 28 5.17 -3.87 -4.21
N PHE A 29 4.56 -5.05 -4.05
CA PHE A 29 4.00 -5.51 -2.77
C PHE A 29 4.87 -6.63 -2.19
N TYR A 30 5.04 -6.61 -0.88
CA TYR A 30 5.90 -7.51 -0.14
C TYR A 30 5.20 -8.04 1.10
N THR A 31 5.33 -9.34 1.33
CA THR A 31 5.13 -9.92 2.65
C THR A 31 6.21 -9.42 3.62
N PRO A 32 5.99 -9.50 4.96
CA PRO A 32 7.02 -9.15 5.94
C PRO A 32 8.34 -9.90 5.72
N LYS A 33 8.25 -11.15 5.24
CA LYS A 33 9.43 -11.95 4.90
C LYS A 33 10.17 -11.40 3.69
N GLU A 34 9.47 -11.13 2.59
CA GLU A 34 10.10 -10.59 1.37
C GLU A 34 10.70 -9.20 1.61
N TRP A 35 10.04 -8.37 2.42
CA TRP A 35 10.56 -7.07 2.82
C TRP A 35 11.87 -7.20 3.60
N LYS A 36 11.90 -8.09 4.60
CA LYS A 36 13.11 -8.37 5.37
C LYS A 36 14.23 -8.94 4.50
N ASP A 37 13.92 -9.89 3.61
CA ASP A 37 14.90 -10.54 2.73
C ASP A 37 15.52 -9.54 1.73
N ARG A 38 14.79 -8.49 1.34
CA ARG A 38 15.31 -7.36 0.53
C ARG A 38 16.32 -6.49 1.30
N GLY A 39 16.41 -6.62 2.62
CA GLY A 39 17.13 -5.70 3.50
C GLY A 39 16.26 -4.51 3.95
N GLY A 40 14.96 -4.77 4.16
CA GLY A 40 13.94 -3.77 4.44
C GLY A 40 14.29 -2.77 5.54
N GLU A 41 13.64 -1.61 5.44
CA GLU A 41 13.89 -0.42 6.24
C GLU A 41 13.38 -0.54 7.69
N GLU A 42 13.82 0.38 8.56
CA GLU A 42 13.52 0.39 10.00
C GLU A 42 12.10 0.85 10.38
N TYR A 43 11.28 1.29 9.41
CA TYR A 43 9.87 1.63 9.65
C TYR A 43 8.94 0.56 9.07
N CYS A 44 7.69 0.56 9.53
CA CYS A 44 6.68 -0.43 9.16
C CYS A 44 7.01 -1.89 9.55
N LEU A 45 7.85 -2.10 10.58
CA LEU A 45 8.35 -3.43 10.98
C LEU A 45 7.25 -4.43 11.40
N ASN A 46 6.09 -3.93 11.84
CA ASN A 46 4.95 -4.76 12.26
C ASN A 46 3.81 -4.74 11.24
N ALA A 47 4.04 -4.21 10.04
CA ALA A 47 3.06 -4.23 8.99
C ALA A 47 2.80 -5.66 8.51
N GLU A 48 1.59 -5.89 8.03
CA GLU A 48 1.12 -7.16 7.50
C GLU A 48 1.40 -7.31 5.98
N LEU A 49 1.56 -6.16 5.30
CA LEU A 49 1.95 -6.01 3.91
C LEU A 49 2.74 -4.70 3.76
N MET A 50 3.84 -4.72 3.01
CA MET A 50 4.62 -3.53 2.69
C MET A 50 4.52 -3.30 1.20
N ALA A 51 4.54 -2.04 0.79
CA ALA A 51 4.56 -1.70 -0.61
C ALA A 51 5.52 -0.54 -0.87
N THR A 52 6.39 -0.71 -1.87
CA THR A 52 7.14 0.41 -2.44
C THR A 52 6.33 1.01 -3.56
N THR A 53 6.36 2.31 -3.72
CA THR A 53 5.65 2.99 -4.80
C THR A 53 6.41 4.22 -5.26
N GLU A 54 6.52 4.37 -6.57
CA GLU A 54 6.87 5.61 -7.25
C GLU A 54 5.71 6.01 -8.18
N GLY A 55 5.77 7.20 -8.78
CA GLY A 55 4.76 7.67 -9.74
C GLY A 55 3.43 8.08 -9.09
N GLU A 56 2.31 7.69 -9.71
CA GLU A 56 1.00 8.25 -9.38
C GLU A 56 0.51 7.84 -7.99
N LEU A 57 0.61 6.56 -7.63
CA LEU A 57 0.24 6.11 -6.28
C LEU A 57 1.13 6.80 -5.23
N ASN A 58 2.43 6.98 -5.49
CA ASN A 58 3.31 7.74 -4.61
C ASN A 58 2.80 9.16 -4.37
N HIS A 59 2.43 9.89 -5.43
CA HIS A 59 1.92 11.25 -5.32
C HIS A 59 0.57 11.31 -4.59
N ILE A 60 -0.29 10.31 -4.79
CA ILE A 60 -1.58 10.20 -4.10
C ILE A 60 -1.37 9.97 -2.60
N LEU A 61 -0.52 9.02 -2.22
CA LEU A 61 -0.29 8.70 -0.81
C LEU A 61 0.47 9.81 -0.07
N ASN A 62 1.33 10.57 -0.76
CA ASN A 62 1.97 11.77 -0.22
C ASN A 62 1.09 13.03 -0.34
N MET A 63 -0.16 12.91 -0.79
CA MET A 63 -1.13 14.01 -0.92
C MET A 63 -0.70 15.16 -1.86
N TYR A 64 0.21 14.91 -2.80
CA TYR A 64 0.65 15.90 -3.80
C TYR A 64 -0.42 16.21 -4.86
N ASN A 65 -1.34 15.27 -5.10
CA ASN A 65 -2.43 15.40 -6.08
C ASN A 65 -3.78 15.73 -5.43
N GLY A 66 -3.78 16.27 -4.20
CA GLY A 66 -4.98 16.56 -3.42
C GLY A 66 -5.49 15.39 -2.58
N TYR A 67 -6.59 15.62 -1.85
CA TYR A 67 -7.06 14.71 -0.81
C TYR A 67 -8.09 13.68 -1.29
N GLU A 68 -8.72 13.86 -2.46
CA GLU A 68 -9.84 13.00 -2.88
C GLU A 68 -9.41 11.54 -3.09
N LEU A 69 -8.39 11.31 -3.93
CA LEU A 69 -7.85 9.98 -4.18
C LEU A 69 -7.16 9.40 -2.94
N HIS A 70 -6.50 10.24 -2.14
CA HIS A 70 -5.91 9.81 -0.86
C HIS A 70 -7.01 9.29 0.10
N THR A 71 -8.09 10.04 0.27
CA THR A 71 -9.25 9.64 1.09
C THR A 71 -9.93 8.41 0.52
N SER A 72 -10.05 8.28 -0.81
CA SER A 72 -10.58 7.07 -1.43
C SER A 72 -9.72 5.83 -1.12
N PHE A 73 -8.39 5.96 -1.17
CA PHE A 73 -7.49 4.86 -0.81
C PHE A 73 -7.58 4.51 0.68
N PHE A 74 -7.67 5.52 1.56
CA PHE A 74 -7.89 5.32 2.99
C PHE A 74 -9.20 4.55 3.27
N ASN A 75 -10.30 4.97 2.63
CA ASN A 75 -11.60 4.31 2.76
C ASN A 75 -11.58 2.86 2.22
N LEU A 76 -10.82 2.60 1.16
CA LEU A 76 -10.58 1.24 0.66
C LEU A 76 -9.91 0.38 1.74
N MET A 77 -8.82 0.87 2.34
CA MET A 77 -8.12 0.13 3.39
C MET A 77 -9.04 -0.16 4.58
N ASP A 78 -9.79 0.85 5.05
CA ASP A 78 -10.71 0.68 6.18
C ASP A 78 -11.82 -0.34 5.88
N THR A 79 -12.40 -0.29 4.67
CA THR A 79 -13.38 -1.28 4.20
C THR A 79 -12.81 -2.70 4.18
N LEU A 80 -11.52 -2.85 3.91
CA LEU A 80 -10.84 -4.15 3.93
C LEU A 80 -10.48 -4.62 5.35
N GLY A 81 -10.62 -3.77 6.37
CA GLY A 81 -10.25 -4.02 7.76
C GLY A 81 -8.79 -3.67 8.08
N TYR A 82 -8.23 -2.70 7.37
CA TYR A 82 -6.83 -2.28 7.47
C TYR A 82 -6.69 -0.76 7.56
N TRP A 83 -5.55 -0.32 8.05
CA TRP A 83 -5.06 1.04 7.89
C TRP A 83 -3.66 1.00 7.27
N PHE A 84 -3.20 2.11 6.70
CA PHE A 84 -1.86 2.22 6.13
C PHE A 84 -1.09 3.38 6.75
N GLU A 85 0.23 3.24 6.76
CA GLU A 85 1.17 4.26 7.25
C GLU A 85 2.28 4.42 6.24
N MET A 86 2.60 5.66 5.89
CA MET A 86 3.81 5.96 5.14
C MET A 86 5.04 5.71 6.03
N GLY A 87 6.01 4.96 5.53
CA GLY A 87 7.32 4.84 6.18
C GLY A 87 8.16 6.07 5.85
N THR A 88 8.91 5.99 4.75
CA THR A 88 9.45 7.17 4.08
C THR A 88 8.55 7.58 2.91
N SER A 89 8.95 8.57 2.11
CA SER A 89 8.15 9.04 0.98
C SER A 89 7.91 8.00 -0.11
N TRP A 90 8.61 6.86 -0.14
CA TRP A 90 8.59 5.88 -1.25
C TRP A 90 8.06 4.50 -0.86
N TYR A 91 7.65 4.28 0.39
CA TYR A 91 6.99 3.04 0.78
C TYR A 91 6.01 3.25 1.94
N PHE A 92 5.09 2.29 2.08
CA PHE A 92 4.10 2.27 3.14
C PHE A 92 3.88 0.85 3.67
N GLY A 93 3.45 0.78 4.92
CA GLY A 93 3.01 -0.44 5.58
C GLY A 93 1.49 -0.47 5.70
N ILE A 94 0.89 -1.65 5.54
CA ILE A 94 -0.52 -1.90 5.79
C ILE A 94 -0.65 -2.76 7.04
N TYR A 95 -1.49 -2.35 7.97
CA TYR A 95 -1.69 -2.97 9.26
C TYR A 95 -3.15 -3.31 9.46
N LYS A 96 -3.41 -4.39 10.19
CA LYS A 96 -4.78 -4.77 10.53
C LYS A 96 -5.36 -3.77 11.54
N ASN A 97 -6.63 -3.41 11.34
CA ASN A 97 -7.41 -2.66 12.33
C ASN A 97 -7.62 -3.47 13.62
#